data_AF-A0A8E2AQ11-F1
#
_entry.id   AF-A0A8E2AQ11-F1
#
_cell.length_a   1.000
_cell.length_b   1.000
_cell.length_c   1.000
_cell.angle_alpha   90.00
_cell.angle_beta   90.00
_cell.angle_gamma   90.00
#
_symmetry.space_group_name_H-M   'P 1'
#
loop_
_entity.id
_entity.type
_entity.pdbx_description
1 polymer ?
#
loop_
_entity_poly.entity_id
_entity_poly.type
_entity_poly.pdbx_seq_one_letter_code
_entity_poly.pdbx_strand_id
1 'polypeptide(L)'
;MAMHRTSTILAGRGIGAEPGADPRRASTFLRFGHVRQDCLIEVADYSATRSSFGRMSNREFVKFLDDPGAGRRDPWAKVRWINVGGVSWDVLSALALKYDIHPLALEDVLQQQSHARSRADYYPKHLYLRVLSHSLSSHDDAAFPDDSITHLPRSESPDPMDEKKWDGMPRSGTWNSSAGRGDTGVDSMPPRRGRGWNVLRRRLSNAADDYEMKAPQTPRFTNFGAPDRKAQKAQMSHDMKVVRKLKGSVHVNVKIQPVSIFLFRDGTVISIHPDTKLGMTTPITERVRQPSTGLRSTADASLLVESLIDLVVDQALEVVEDYQGKILAIEEAVLIKPSMKTVRQLHILQEDLILHKRTLEPIKTLVYGLRRYDDDRAVAIADRDETGEPLRAAGYMSQKSRIYLADVYDHMEYILTSLDMFAGISENLVNYTFNMMSYEMNEVMRRLTLATIIFLPLGLLTGYFGMNFDNM
;
A
#
# COMPACT_ATOMS: atom_id res chain seq x y z
N MET A 1 29.00 16.04 8.39
CA MET A 1 27.74 15.85 7.65
C MET A 1 27.90 14.62 6.75
N ALA A 2 27.47 13.45 7.20
CA ALA A 2 27.43 12.21 6.42
C ALA A 2 26.54 11.20 7.14
N MET A 3 25.69 10.49 6.38
CA MET A 3 24.88 9.30 6.74
C MET A 3 24.16 9.27 8.11
N HIS A 4 22.84 9.16 8.04
CA HIS A 4 22.20 7.88 8.41
C HIS A 4 21.02 7.62 7.47
N ARG A 5 21.16 6.65 6.55
CA ARG A 5 20.00 6.04 5.89
C ARG A 5 19.47 4.95 6.82
N THR A 6 18.18 4.99 7.12
CA THR A 6 17.49 4.02 7.97
C THR A 6 17.48 2.65 7.30
N SER A 7 18.21 1.69 7.90
CA SER A 7 18.12 0.29 7.52
C SER A 7 16.78 -0.29 7.98
N THR A 8 15.91 -0.63 7.02
CA THR A 8 14.68 -1.38 7.29
C THR A 8 15.00 -2.79 7.80
N ILE A 9 14.18 -3.27 8.74
CA ILE A 9 14.45 -4.47 9.53
C ILE A 9 14.28 -5.74 8.68
N LEU A 10 15.40 -6.37 8.35
CA LEU A 10 15.49 -7.65 7.63
C LEU A 10 15.33 -8.86 8.58
N ALA A 11 14.21 -8.90 9.32
CA ALA A 11 13.86 -10.03 10.19
C ALA A 11 13.24 -11.17 9.36
N GLY A 12 14.06 -11.93 8.63
CA GLY A 12 13.59 -13.11 7.88
C GLY A 12 14.54 -13.63 6.80
N ARG A 13 15.47 -12.81 6.28
CA ARG A 13 16.53 -13.32 5.40
C ARG A 13 17.51 -14.16 6.22
N GLY A 14 17.46 -15.48 6.04
CA GLY A 14 18.64 -16.32 6.23
C GLY A 14 19.79 -15.75 5.40
N ILE A 15 20.87 -15.36 6.06
CA ILE A 15 22.02 -14.69 5.46
C ILE A 15 22.63 -15.62 4.39
N GLY A 16 22.70 -15.15 3.14
CA GLY A 16 23.27 -15.91 2.02
C GLY A 16 22.26 -16.67 1.14
N ALA A 17 20.96 -16.56 1.36
CA ALA A 17 19.99 -17.11 0.42
C ALA A 17 19.83 -16.24 -0.83
N GLU A 18 20.03 -16.84 -2.01
CA GLU A 18 19.68 -16.24 -3.30
C GLU A 18 18.18 -15.88 -3.34
N PRO A 19 17.82 -14.74 -3.96
CA PRO A 19 16.42 -14.37 -4.15
C PRO A 19 15.77 -15.26 -5.22
N GLY A 20 14.47 -15.50 -5.08
CA GLY A 20 13.67 -16.35 -5.94
C GLY A 20 13.20 -17.64 -5.26
N ALA A 21 11.98 -18.04 -5.58
CA ALA A 21 11.41 -19.33 -5.20
C ALA A 21 11.63 -20.32 -6.36
N ASP A 22 12.72 -21.08 -6.34
CA ASP A 22 12.98 -22.14 -7.33
C ASP A 22 12.41 -23.48 -6.82
N PRO A 23 11.39 -24.09 -7.46
CA PRO A 23 10.83 -25.37 -7.03
C PRO A 23 11.83 -26.54 -7.04
N ARG A 24 12.91 -26.44 -7.84
CA ARG A 24 13.94 -27.49 -7.94
C ARG A 24 14.83 -27.56 -6.69
N ARG A 25 14.75 -26.57 -5.80
CA ARG A 25 15.57 -26.46 -4.57
C ARG A 25 14.78 -26.84 -3.33
N ALA A 26 15.30 -27.79 -2.56
CA ALA A 26 14.70 -28.22 -1.28
C ALA A 26 14.56 -27.07 -0.25
N SER A 27 15.44 -26.06 -0.30
CA SER A 27 15.35 -24.86 0.54
C SER A 27 14.09 -24.03 0.27
N THR A 28 13.55 -24.06 -0.94
CA THR A 28 12.32 -23.35 -1.30
C THR A 28 11.09 -24.05 -0.72
N PHE A 29 11.05 -25.39 -0.73
CA PHE A 29 10.00 -26.17 -0.08
C PHE A 29 9.93 -25.90 1.43
N LEU A 30 11.08 -25.80 2.11
CA LEU A 30 11.13 -25.42 3.53
C LEU A 30 10.60 -24.01 3.81
N ARG A 31 10.63 -23.10 2.83
CA ARG A 31 10.11 -21.73 2.95
C ARG A 31 8.63 -21.63 2.64
N PHE A 32 8.17 -22.21 1.54
CA PHE A 32 6.83 -21.97 1.00
C PHE A 32 5.91 -23.20 1.00
N GLY A 33 6.41 -24.40 1.32
CA GLY A 33 5.62 -25.64 1.36
C GLY A 33 4.52 -25.68 2.44
N HIS A 34 4.48 -24.69 3.34
CA HIS A 34 3.38 -24.48 4.29
C HIS A 34 2.20 -23.69 3.67
N VAL A 35 2.41 -23.01 2.54
CA VAL A 35 1.37 -22.24 1.84
C VAL A 35 0.50 -23.22 1.05
N ARG A 36 -0.59 -23.64 1.67
CA ARG A 36 -1.58 -24.56 1.08
C ARG A 36 -2.98 -24.00 1.26
N GLN A 37 -3.66 -23.82 0.13
CA GLN A 37 -5.05 -23.42 0.02
C GLN A 37 -5.74 -24.39 -0.95
N ASP A 38 -7.03 -24.64 -0.74
CA ASP A 38 -7.85 -25.34 -1.72
C ASP A 38 -8.02 -24.41 -2.93
N CYS A 39 -7.57 -24.86 -4.09
CA CYS A 39 -7.57 -24.09 -5.32
C CYS A 39 -8.67 -24.60 -6.27
N LEU A 40 -9.43 -23.66 -6.84
CA LEU A 40 -10.27 -23.92 -8.00
C LEU A 40 -9.48 -23.54 -9.25
N ILE A 41 -9.27 -24.50 -10.15
CA ILE A 41 -8.44 -24.28 -11.34
C ILE A 41 -9.30 -24.49 -12.58
N GLU A 42 -9.40 -23.47 -13.41
CA GLU A 42 -10.06 -23.49 -14.70
C GLU A 42 -9.01 -23.51 -15.82
N VAL A 43 -9.18 -24.43 -16.78
CA VAL A 43 -8.38 -24.48 -18.00
C VAL A 43 -9.31 -24.26 -19.18
N ALA A 44 -9.11 -23.17 -19.91
CA ALA A 44 -9.87 -22.82 -21.11
C ALA A 44 -8.93 -22.80 -22.33
N ASP A 45 -9.03 -23.84 -23.15
CA ASP A 45 -8.34 -23.91 -24.44
C ASP A 45 -9.25 -23.38 -25.54
N TYR A 46 -8.81 -22.38 -26.31
CA TYR A 46 -9.67 -21.76 -27.31
C TYR A 46 -8.97 -21.26 -28.58
N SER A 47 -9.74 -21.27 -29.67
CA SER A 47 -9.39 -20.77 -31.01
C SER A 47 -10.69 -20.41 -31.73
N ALA A 48 -10.67 -19.49 -32.71
CA ALA A 48 -11.88 -18.81 -33.22
C ALA A 48 -13.10 -19.71 -33.53
N THR A 49 -12.89 -20.99 -33.88
CA THR A 49 -13.94 -21.98 -34.19
C THR A 49 -14.27 -23.00 -33.08
N ARG A 50 -13.38 -23.24 -32.10
CA ARG A 50 -13.51 -24.30 -31.08
C ARG A 50 -12.99 -23.87 -29.73
N SER A 51 -13.65 -24.32 -28.66
CA SER A 51 -13.23 -24.09 -27.26
C SER A 51 -13.51 -25.31 -26.41
N SER A 52 -12.64 -25.54 -25.43
CA SER A 52 -12.73 -26.58 -24.41
C SER A 52 -12.54 -25.92 -23.05
N PHE A 53 -13.26 -26.42 -22.03
CA PHE A 53 -13.21 -25.90 -20.67
C PHE A 53 -13.16 -27.06 -19.68
N GLY A 54 -12.15 -27.06 -18.81
CA GLY A 54 -12.04 -27.96 -17.67
C GLY A 54 -12.04 -27.20 -16.35
N ARG A 55 -12.65 -27.77 -15.31
CA ARG A 55 -12.50 -27.36 -13.91
C ARG A 55 -11.84 -28.50 -13.16
N MET A 56 -10.84 -28.20 -12.33
CA MET A 56 -10.00 -29.18 -11.64
C MET A 56 -9.66 -28.71 -10.23
N SER A 57 -9.55 -29.66 -9.30
CA SER A 57 -8.93 -29.45 -7.98
C SER A 57 -7.40 -29.50 -8.04
N ASN A 58 -6.70 -29.07 -6.99
CA ASN A 58 -5.23 -29.08 -6.90
C ASN A 58 -4.63 -30.43 -7.32
N ARG A 59 -5.18 -31.55 -6.83
CA ARG A 59 -4.64 -32.90 -7.06
C ARG A 59 -4.86 -33.39 -8.49
N GLU A 60 -6.01 -33.07 -9.08
CA GLU A 60 -6.33 -33.44 -10.46
C GLU A 60 -5.48 -32.62 -11.44
N PHE A 61 -5.30 -31.33 -11.15
CA PHE A 61 -4.49 -30.44 -11.97
C PHE A 61 -3.00 -30.80 -11.96
N VAL A 62 -2.42 -31.15 -10.80
CA VAL A 62 -1.02 -31.63 -10.74
C VAL A 62 -0.86 -32.90 -11.58
N LYS A 63 -1.75 -33.89 -11.45
CA LYS A 63 -1.74 -35.10 -12.29
C LYS A 63 -1.86 -34.80 -13.79
N PHE A 64 -2.69 -33.82 -14.15
CA PHE A 64 -2.87 -33.37 -15.53
C PHE A 64 -1.62 -32.68 -16.11
N LEU A 65 -0.87 -31.93 -15.28
CA LEU A 65 0.41 -31.35 -15.68
C LEU A 65 1.52 -32.40 -15.79
N ASP A 66 1.51 -33.41 -14.93
CA ASP A 66 2.48 -34.51 -14.94
C ASP A 66 2.30 -35.44 -16.16
N ASP A 67 1.06 -35.59 -16.66
CA ASP A 67 0.79 -36.34 -17.89
C ASP A 67 1.42 -35.64 -19.12
N PRO A 68 2.38 -36.28 -19.82
CA PRO A 68 3.04 -35.69 -20.99
C PRO A 68 2.10 -35.60 -22.22
N GLY A 69 1.02 -36.38 -22.25
CA GLY A 69 -0.03 -36.34 -23.27
C GLY A 69 -1.09 -35.29 -22.95
N ALA A 70 -1.82 -35.46 -21.84
CA ALA A 70 -2.94 -34.59 -21.48
C ALA A 70 -2.51 -33.15 -21.18
N GLY A 71 -1.35 -32.95 -20.55
CA GLY A 71 -0.83 -31.62 -20.26
C GLY A 71 -0.35 -30.84 -21.48
N ARG A 72 -0.23 -31.47 -22.67
CA ARG A 72 0.15 -30.78 -23.91
C ARG A 72 -1.04 -29.96 -24.45
N ARG A 73 -0.77 -28.86 -25.15
CA ARG A 73 -1.83 -28.10 -25.82
C ARG A 73 -2.20 -28.76 -27.15
N ASP A 74 -3.50 -28.92 -27.36
CA ASP A 74 -4.06 -29.40 -28.62
C ASP A 74 -3.67 -28.49 -29.80
N PRO A 75 -3.36 -29.03 -31.00
CA PRO A 75 -2.94 -28.22 -32.15
C PRO A 75 -3.97 -27.20 -32.63
N TRP A 76 -5.27 -27.40 -32.34
CA TRP A 76 -6.33 -26.47 -32.71
C TRP A 76 -6.43 -25.27 -31.76
N ALA A 77 -5.96 -25.39 -30.52
CA ALA A 77 -6.04 -24.35 -29.50
C ALA A 77 -4.92 -23.32 -29.71
N LYS A 78 -5.31 -22.08 -29.98
CA LYS A 78 -4.39 -20.95 -30.18
C LYS A 78 -4.00 -20.31 -28.86
N VAL A 79 -4.99 -20.15 -27.98
CA VAL A 79 -4.82 -19.61 -26.62
C VAL A 79 -5.14 -20.73 -25.64
N ARG A 80 -4.29 -20.87 -24.62
CA ARG A 80 -4.57 -21.67 -23.42
C ARG A 80 -4.62 -20.73 -22.23
N TRP A 81 -5.77 -20.62 -21.57
CA TRP A 81 -5.90 -19.86 -20.34
C TRP A 81 -5.98 -20.81 -19.15
N ILE A 82 -5.08 -20.66 -18.19
CA ILE A 82 -5.09 -21.36 -16.91
C ILE A 82 -5.41 -20.33 -15.83
N ASN A 83 -6.59 -20.42 -15.26
CA ASN A 83 -7.11 -19.51 -14.25
C ASN A 83 -7.12 -20.21 -12.89
N VAL A 84 -6.29 -19.75 -11.96
CA VAL A 84 -6.05 -20.36 -10.65
C VAL A 84 -6.63 -19.46 -9.55
N GLY A 85 -7.70 -19.92 -8.90
CA GLY A 85 -8.26 -19.30 -7.70
C GLY A 85 -7.70 -19.98 -6.46
N GLY A 86 -7.15 -19.21 -5.53
CA GLY A 86 -6.38 -19.67 -4.37
C GLY A 86 -4.89 -19.87 -4.66
N VAL A 87 -4.04 -19.71 -3.65
CA VAL A 87 -2.58 -19.83 -3.75
C VAL A 87 -2.09 -21.05 -2.96
N SER A 88 -1.51 -22.02 -3.67
CA SER A 88 -1.04 -23.28 -3.08
C SER A 88 0.28 -23.71 -3.70
N TRP A 89 1.28 -23.97 -2.86
CA TRP A 89 2.64 -24.33 -3.29
C TRP A 89 2.66 -25.54 -4.23
N ASP A 90 1.84 -26.56 -3.97
CA ASP A 90 1.81 -27.79 -4.77
C ASP A 90 1.38 -27.52 -6.23
N VAL A 91 0.48 -26.56 -6.44
CA VAL A 91 0.00 -26.13 -7.77
C VAL A 91 1.04 -25.23 -8.45
N LEU A 92 1.56 -24.25 -7.71
CA LEU A 92 2.47 -23.25 -8.26
C LEU A 92 3.86 -23.84 -8.61
N SER A 93 4.34 -24.81 -7.83
CA SER A 93 5.57 -25.54 -8.14
C SER A 93 5.43 -26.38 -9.41
N ALA A 94 4.31 -27.08 -9.60
CA ALA A 94 4.03 -27.83 -10.83
C ALA A 94 3.94 -26.90 -12.06
N LEU A 95 3.24 -25.78 -11.95
CA LEU A 95 3.19 -24.75 -13.01
C LEU A 95 4.57 -24.20 -13.35
N ALA A 96 5.36 -23.83 -12.35
CA ALA A 96 6.68 -23.27 -12.55
C ALA A 96 7.67 -24.26 -13.15
N LEU A 97 7.55 -25.56 -12.85
CA LEU A 97 8.33 -26.61 -13.51
C LEU A 97 7.89 -26.85 -14.95
N LYS A 98 6.58 -26.85 -15.25
CA LYS A 98 6.04 -27.11 -16.59
C LYS A 98 6.32 -25.97 -17.58
N TYR A 99 6.17 -24.73 -17.12
CA TYR A 99 6.28 -23.52 -17.95
C TYR A 99 7.59 -22.75 -17.76
N ASP A 100 8.49 -23.24 -16.90
CA ASP A 100 9.78 -22.60 -16.56
C ASP A 100 9.61 -21.13 -16.12
N ILE A 101 8.69 -20.92 -15.17
CA ILE A 101 8.41 -19.61 -14.55
C ILE A 101 9.67 -19.12 -13.83
N HIS A 102 9.95 -17.82 -13.92
CA HIS A 102 11.15 -17.24 -13.31
C HIS A 102 11.05 -17.26 -11.77
N PRO A 103 12.06 -17.73 -11.02
CA PRO A 103 11.99 -17.87 -9.57
C PRO A 103 11.59 -16.60 -8.82
N LEU A 104 12.02 -15.41 -9.27
CA LEU A 104 11.60 -14.13 -8.68
C LEU A 104 10.09 -13.89 -8.83
N ALA A 105 9.54 -14.13 -10.03
CA ALA A 105 8.11 -13.96 -10.28
C ALA A 105 7.27 -14.97 -9.47
N LEU A 106 7.75 -16.21 -9.30
CA LEU A 106 7.10 -17.17 -8.40
C LEU A 106 7.19 -16.72 -6.93
N GLU A 107 8.32 -16.16 -6.49
CA GLU A 107 8.44 -15.57 -5.15
C GLU A 107 7.43 -14.42 -4.95
N ASP A 108 7.24 -13.55 -5.96
CA ASP A 108 6.24 -12.47 -5.89
C ASP A 108 4.81 -13.02 -5.75
N VAL A 109 4.43 -14.09 -6.47
CA VAL A 109 3.09 -14.71 -6.35
C VAL A 109 2.86 -15.27 -4.96
N LEU A 110 3.86 -15.97 -4.41
CA LEU A 110 3.80 -16.57 -3.07
C LEU A 110 3.83 -15.49 -1.97
N GLN A 111 4.54 -14.40 -2.20
CA GLN A 111 4.52 -13.21 -1.35
C GLN A 111 3.29 -12.35 -1.67
N GLN A 112 2.14 -12.77 -1.13
CA GLN A 112 0.87 -12.04 -1.12
C GLN A 112 0.92 -10.71 -0.31
N GLN A 113 2.08 -10.06 -0.19
CA GLN A 113 2.23 -8.80 0.53
C GLN A 113 1.31 -7.71 -0.04
N SER A 114 0.39 -7.23 0.79
CA SER A 114 -0.57 -6.15 0.50
C SER A 114 0.09 -4.80 0.21
N HIS A 115 1.40 -4.66 0.47
CA HIS A 115 2.21 -3.49 0.13
C HIS A 115 2.89 -3.56 -1.25
N ALA A 116 2.76 -4.67 -1.98
CA ALA A 116 3.43 -4.84 -3.26
C ALA A 116 2.77 -4.01 -4.38
N ARG A 117 3.57 -3.19 -5.06
CA ARG A 117 3.12 -2.30 -6.15
C ARG A 117 2.77 -3.09 -7.42
N SER A 118 1.73 -2.67 -8.15
CA SER A 118 1.46 -3.18 -9.51
C SER A 118 2.64 -2.90 -10.45
N ARG A 119 3.10 -3.89 -11.21
CA ARG A 119 4.26 -3.78 -12.11
C ARG A 119 4.22 -4.81 -13.25
N ALA A 120 4.97 -4.53 -14.32
CA ALA A 120 5.24 -5.44 -15.42
C ALA A 120 6.75 -5.77 -15.46
N ASP A 121 7.09 -7.03 -15.21
CA ASP A 121 8.45 -7.56 -15.28
C ASP A 121 8.58 -8.44 -16.54
N TYR A 122 9.57 -8.10 -17.36
CA TYR A 122 9.82 -8.80 -18.61
C TYR A 122 10.92 -9.85 -18.41
N TYR A 123 10.62 -11.11 -18.72
CA TYR A 123 11.60 -12.20 -18.71
C TYR A 123 11.79 -12.76 -20.14
N PRO A 124 12.90 -13.47 -20.42
CA PRO A 124 13.18 -14.00 -21.76
C PRO A 124 12.14 -15.02 -22.28
N LYS A 125 11.38 -15.67 -21.38
CA LYS A 125 10.38 -16.70 -21.71
C LYS A 125 8.92 -16.26 -21.54
N HIS A 126 8.65 -15.32 -20.64
CA HIS A 126 7.31 -14.83 -20.33
C HIS A 126 7.34 -13.36 -19.89
N LEU A 127 6.18 -12.71 -20.02
CA LEU A 127 5.87 -11.44 -19.37
C LEU A 127 5.12 -11.74 -18.08
N TYR A 128 5.58 -11.18 -16.97
CA TYR A 128 4.91 -11.25 -15.67
C TYR A 128 4.29 -9.91 -15.30
N LEU A 129 3.00 -9.91 -15.00
CA LEU A 129 2.27 -8.76 -14.47
C LEU A 129 1.80 -9.06 -13.06
N ARG A 130 1.99 -8.09 -12.16
CA ARG A 130 1.30 -8.03 -10.88
C ARG A 130 0.39 -6.81 -10.92
N VAL A 131 -0.89 -6.99 -10.66
CA VAL A 131 -1.89 -5.91 -10.64
C VAL A 131 -2.67 -6.01 -9.33
N LEU A 132 -2.78 -4.92 -8.57
CA LEU A 132 -3.66 -4.88 -7.41
C LEU A 132 -5.11 -4.68 -7.86
N SER A 133 -5.96 -5.68 -7.66
CA SER A 133 -7.41 -5.52 -7.75
C SER A 133 -7.93 -4.84 -6.48
N HIS A 134 -8.81 -3.87 -6.67
CA HIS A 134 -9.62 -3.24 -5.63
C HIS A 134 -11.04 -3.71 -5.85
N SER A 135 -11.65 -4.35 -4.85
CA SER A 135 -13.03 -4.85 -4.95
C SER A 135 -13.83 -4.48 -3.71
N LEU A 136 -15.14 -4.25 -3.87
CA LEU A 136 -16.02 -4.02 -2.74
C LEU A 136 -16.23 -5.33 -1.96
N SER A 137 -15.92 -5.31 -0.66
CA SER A 137 -16.19 -6.43 0.24
C SER A 137 -17.64 -6.39 0.69
N SER A 138 -18.35 -7.52 0.55
CA SER A 138 -19.66 -7.68 1.18
C SER A 138 -19.56 -7.53 2.71
N HIS A 139 -20.66 -7.12 3.36
CA HIS A 139 -20.69 -6.97 4.82
C HIS A 139 -20.51 -8.31 5.57
N ASP A 140 -20.80 -9.44 4.93
CA ASP A 140 -20.69 -10.79 5.53
C ASP A 140 -19.24 -11.32 5.55
N ASP A 141 -18.36 -10.84 4.66
CA ASP A 141 -16.95 -11.26 4.60
C ASP A 141 -16.09 -10.65 5.75
N ALA A 142 -16.66 -9.77 6.59
CA ALA A 142 -15.98 -9.07 7.68
C ALA A 142 -15.50 -9.97 8.86
N ALA A 143 -15.68 -11.28 8.76
CA ALA A 143 -15.44 -12.27 9.83
C ALA A 143 -14.01 -12.84 9.90
N PHE A 144 -13.15 -12.60 8.90
CA PHE A 144 -11.77 -13.13 8.85
C PHE A 144 -10.71 -12.02 8.82
N PRO A 145 -9.47 -12.28 9.28
CA PRO A 145 -8.61 -11.21 9.79
C PRO A 145 -7.83 -10.44 8.72
N ASP A 146 -8.09 -9.14 8.70
CA ASP A 146 -7.07 -8.10 8.87
C ASP A 146 -5.94 -8.03 7.81
N ASP A 147 -6.29 -7.50 6.63
CA ASP A 147 -5.31 -7.06 5.61
C ASP A 147 -5.55 -5.62 5.12
N SER A 148 -6.35 -4.84 5.87
CA SER A 148 -6.55 -3.42 5.57
C SER A 148 -5.29 -2.61 5.90
N ILE A 149 -4.80 -1.82 4.93
CA ILE A 149 -3.42 -1.27 4.87
C ILE A 149 -3.15 -0.13 5.90
N THR A 150 -3.92 -0.02 6.98
CA THR A 150 -3.80 1.08 7.98
C THR A 150 -2.64 0.92 8.99
N HIS A 151 -1.83 -0.12 8.87
CA HIS A 151 -0.64 -0.35 9.72
C HIS A 151 0.64 0.30 9.17
N LEU A 152 0.63 1.63 9.06
CA LEU A 152 1.87 2.42 9.12
C LEU A 152 1.99 3.03 10.53
N PRO A 153 3.21 3.14 11.10
CA PRO A 153 3.40 3.98 12.28
C PRO A 153 3.13 5.42 11.87
N ARG A 154 1.94 5.93 12.20
CA ARG A 154 1.64 7.36 12.11
C ARG A 154 2.69 8.10 12.93
N SER A 155 3.22 9.20 12.37
CA SER A 155 3.97 10.17 13.15
C SER A 155 3.10 10.62 14.33
N GLU A 156 3.53 10.32 15.55
CA GLU A 156 2.83 10.74 16.77
C GLU A 156 2.70 12.27 16.74
N SER A 157 1.49 12.77 16.98
CA SER A 157 1.32 14.19 17.28
C SER A 157 2.09 14.48 18.57
N PRO A 158 2.86 15.59 18.67
CA PRO A 158 3.58 15.90 19.90
C PRO A 158 2.64 15.95 21.10
N ASP A 159 3.04 15.34 22.21
CA ASP A 159 2.27 15.38 23.45
C ASP A 159 1.97 16.83 23.87
N PRO A 160 0.79 17.12 24.44
CA PRO A 160 0.51 18.44 24.99
C PRO A 160 1.53 18.78 26.08
N MET A 161 2.12 19.97 26.03
CA MET A 161 3.15 20.37 27.00
C MET A 161 2.57 20.44 28.42
N ASP A 162 3.08 19.57 29.31
CA ASP A 162 2.88 19.69 30.74
C ASP A 162 3.51 21.00 31.27
N GLU A 163 2.73 21.85 31.92
CA GLU A 163 3.16 23.17 32.44
C GLU A 163 4.19 23.11 33.58
N LYS A 164 4.72 21.94 33.93
CA LYS A 164 5.59 21.71 35.10
C LYS A 164 7.00 21.23 34.74
N LYS A 165 7.70 22.00 33.90
CA LYS A 165 9.17 21.88 33.75
C LYS A 165 9.85 23.14 33.20
N TRP A 166 9.79 24.23 33.95
CA TRP A 166 10.59 25.44 33.72
C TRP A 166 11.23 25.98 35.01
N ASP A 167 12.10 25.16 35.61
CA ASP A 167 13.04 25.59 36.65
C ASP A 167 14.42 24.99 36.36
N GLY A 168 15.43 25.86 36.17
CA GLY A 168 16.84 25.45 36.07
C GLY A 168 17.51 25.58 34.71
N MET A 169 17.60 26.79 34.15
CA MET A 169 18.73 27.17 33.28
C MET A 169 19.47 28.38 33.86
N PRO A 170 20.82 28.36 33.97
CA PRO A 170 21.59 29.47 34.54
C PRO A 170 21.69 30.65 33.58
N ARG A 171 21.61 31.87 34.14
CA ARG A 171 21.77 33.13 33.41
C ARG A 171 23.24 33.45 33.11
N SER A 172 23.62 33.49 31.83
CA SER A 172 24.68 34.35 31.27
C SER A 172 24.54 34.39 29.74
N GLY A 173 24.74 35.48 29.03
CA GLY A 173 25.09 36.84 29.44
C GLY A 173 24.78 37.83 28.30
N THR A 174 24.80 39.12 28.60
CA THR A 174 24.35 40.22 27.73
C THR A 174 25.14 40.31 26.43
N TRP A 175 24.46 40.46 25.29
CA TRP A 175 25.08 40.85 24.02
C TRP A 175 24.71 42.30 23.68
N ASN A 176 25.74 43.12 23.46
CA ASN A 176 25.60 44.54 23.16
C ASN A 176 25.74 44.78 21.64
N SER A 177 24.96 45.69 21.11
CA SER A 177 24.87 45.99 19.67
C SER A 177 25.98 46.94 19.20
N SER A 178 26.62 46.68 18.04
CA SER A 178 26.98 47.73 17.05
C SER A 178 27.80 47.20 15.86
N ALA A 179 27.51 47.75 14.67
CA ALA A 179 28.33 47.73 13.43
C ALA A 179 28.65 46.34 12.80
N GLY A 180 28.85 46.22 11.48
CA GLY A 180 28.72 47.17 10.38
C GLY A 180 29.48 46.68 9.14
N ARG A 181 28.90 46.89 7.94
CA ARG A 181 29.48 46.79 6.57
C ARG A 181 30.83 46.08 6.33
N GLY A 182 30.90 45.25 5.28
CA GLY A 182 32.11 45.21 4.41
C GLY A 182 32.45 43.91 3.69
N ASP A 183 31.85 43.73 2.50
CA ASP A 183 32.51 43.43 1.20
C ASP A 183 33.43 42.20 0.93
N THR A 184 33.39 41.79 -0.36
CA THR A 184 34.34 41.01 -1.21
C THR A 184 35.02 39.69 -0.76
N GLY A 185 35.25 38.79 -1.73
CA GLY A 185 36.53 38.03 -1.77
C GLY A 185 36.54 36.49 -1.90
N VAL A 186 35.94 35.94 -2.96
CA VAL A 186 36.48 34.89 -3.88
C VAL A 186 37.67 33.98 -3.44
N ASP A 187 37.49 32.67 -3.71
CA ASP A 187 38.46 31.61 -4.09
C ASP A 187 39.15 30.60 -3.13
N SER A 188 39.25 29.37 -3.68
CA SER A 188 40.29 28.32 -3.54
C SER A 188 40.17 27.15 -2.53
N MET A 189 40.31 25.92 -3.08
CA MET A 189 40.54 24.60 -2.45
C MET A 189 42.01 24.14 -2.71
N PRO A 190 42.53 23.00 -2.16
CA PRO A 190 42.39 22.38 -0.84
C PRO A 190 43.75 22.26 -0.08
N PRO A 191 44.67 21.23 -0.16
CA PRO A 191 44.61 19.76 -0.32
C PRO A 191 45.22 18.89 0.84
N ARG A 192 44.58 17.74 1.13
CA ARG A 192 45.13 16.42 1.58
C ARG A 192 46.40 16.29 2.47
N ARG A 193 46.25 15.58 3.61
CA ARG A 193 47.00 14.37 4.10
C ARG A 193 46.43 13.97 5.50
N GLY A 194 46.49 12.74 6.03
CA GLY A 194 46.98 11.45 5.52
C GLY A 194 47.80 10.70 6.60
N ARG A 195 47.38 9.47 6.99
CA ARG A 195 47.94 8.61 8.09
C ARG A 195 47.68 9.12 9.53
N GLY A 196 47.73 8.28 10.58
CA GLY A 196 48.01 6.83 10.66
C GLY A 196 47.84 6.27 12.07
N TRP A 197 47.90 4.94 12.21
CA TRP A 197 47.48 4.18 13.40
C TRP A 197 48.62 3.85 14.39
N ASN A 198 48.25 3.54 15.63
CA ASN A 198 49.06 2.96 16.73
C ASN A 198 50.12 3.92 17.33
N VAL A 199 50.48 3.86 18.61
CA VAL A 199 51.06 2.78 19.44
C VAL A 199 50.85 3.20 20.93
N LEU A 200 50.69 2.38 21.99
CA LEU A 200 51.58 1.37 22.59
C LEU A 200 50.81 0.48 23.60
N ARG A 201 51.27 -0.76 23.83
CA ARG A 201 50.84 -1.66 24.91
C ARG A 201 52.06 -2.26 25.63
N ARG A 202 52.22 -2.04 26.94
CA ARG A 202 53.18 -2.70 27.89
C ARG A 202 52.99 -2.06 29.29
N ARG A 203 53.23 -2.71 30.44
CA ARG A 203 53.49 -4.13 30.79
C ARG A 203 53.19 -4.31 32.30
N LEU A 204 53.04 -5.56 32.78
CA LEU A 204 52.81 -5.90 34.20
C LEU A 204 54.05 -5.63 35.09
N SER A 205 53.86 -5.48 36.41
CA SER A 205 54.13 -6.56 37.41
C SER A 205 54.14 -6.10 38.88
N ASN A 206 53.91 -7.07 39.78
CA ASN A 206 54.16 -7.08 41.25
C ASN A 206 53.25 -6.20 42.16
N ALA A 207 53.07 -6.48 43.46
CA ALA A 207 52.95 -7.73 44.25
C ALA A 207 52.64 -7.34 45.73
N ALA A 208 52.06 -8.26 46.50
CA ALA A 208 51.95 -8.30 47.97
C ALA A 208 51.04 -7.28 48.72
N ASP A 209 50.02 -7.88 49.36
CA ASP A 209 49.63 -7.80 50.78
C ASP A 209 48.95 -6.56 51.43
N ASP A 210 47.90 -6.92 52.17
CA ASP A 210 47.23 -6.31 53.34
C ASP A 210 46.80 -4.83 53.33
N TYR A 211 45.48 -4.61 53.49
CA TYR A 211 44.87 -4.19 54.78
C TYR A 211 43.33 -4.11 54.65
N GLU A 212 42.58 -4.62 55.63
CA GLU A 212 41.13 -4.40 55.74
C GLU A 212 40.81 -2.93 56.05
N MET A 213 39.85 -2.33 55.34
CA MET A 213 38.93 -1.33 55.94
C MET A 213 37.64 -1.12 55.12
N LYS A 214 36.55 -0.83 55.83
CA LYS A 214 35.17 -0.75 55.31
C LYS A 214 34.96 0.43 54.34
N ALA A 215 34.34 0.16 53.19
CA ALA A 215 33.75 1.20 52.34
C ALA A 215 32.28 1.49 52.77
N PRO A 216 31.81 2.76 52.69
CA PRO A 216 30.49 3.14 53.20
C PRO A 216 29.34 2.75 52.27
N GLN A 217 28.15 2.59 52.85
CA GLN A 217 26.92 2.25 52.14
C GLN A 217 26.49 3.38 51.18
N THR A 218 26.45 3.10 49.89
CA THR A 218 25.75 3.94 48.91
C THR A 218 24.27 3.56 48.86
N PRO A 219 23.33 4.53 48.76
CA PRO A 219 21.92 4.23 48.89
C PRO A 219 21.37 3.48 47.67
N ARG A 220 20.44 2.55 47.92
CA ARG A 220 19.66 1.87 46.88
C ARG A 220 18.89 2.90 46.05
N PHE A 221 19.27 3.08 44.79
CA PHE A 221 18.36 3.66 43.81
C PHE A 221 17.22 2.67 43.55
N THR A 222 16.01 3.08 43.91
CA THR A 222 14.77 2.38 43.58
C THR A 222 14.54 2.41 42.07
N ASN A 223 14.13 1.28 41.48
CA ASN A 223 13.69 1.22 40.10
C ASN A 223 12.59 2.26 39.83
N PHE A 224 12.89 3.27 39.01
CA PHE A 224 11.84 4.00 38.31
C PHE A 224 11.26 3.08 37.24
N GLY A 225 9.94 2.90 37.26
CA GLY A 225 9.26 1.88 36.47
C GLY A 225 9.45 2.08 34.97
N ALA A 226 9.81 1.01 34.27
CA ALA A 226 9.62 0.96 32.82
C ALA A 226 8.11 1.08 32.53
N PRO A 227 7.68 1.91 31.57
CA PRO A 227 6.26 2.00 31.21
C PRO A 227 5.77 0.63 30.77
N ASP A 228 4.61 0.21 31.30
CA ASP A 228 4.11 -1.15 31.09
C ASP A 228 3.69 -1.35 29.64
N ARG A 229 4.57 -1.99 28.86
CA ARG A 229 4.37 -2.32 27.44
C ARG A 229 3.14 -3.22 27.22
N LYS A 230 2.60 -3.88 28.25
CA LYS A 230 1.32 -4.60 28.19
C LYS A 230 0.13 -3.64 28.28
N ALA A 231 0.15 -2.70 29.23
CA ALA A 231 -0.88 -1.66 29.35
C ALA A 231 -0.95 -0.80 28.07
N GLN A 232 0.19 -0.38 27.53
CA GLN A 232 0.25 0.42 26.30
C GLN A 232 -0.29 -0.35 25.08
N LYS A 233 0.03 -1.65 24.94
CA LYS A 233 -0.56 -2.53 23.91
C LYS A 233 -2.07 -2.76 24.13
N ALA A 234 -2.51 -2.90 25.37
CA ALA A 234 -3.92 -3.08 25.69
C ALA A 234 -4.73 -1.82 25.34
N GLN A 235 -4.21 -0.63 25.68
CA GLN A 235 -4.74 0.68 25.33
C GLN A 235 -4.86 0.83 23.80
N MET A 236 -3.77 0.63 23.05
CA MET A 236 -3.79 0.61 21.57
C MET A 236 -4.83 -0.36 21.02
N SER A 237 -4.96 -1.56 21.59
CA SER A 237 -5.96 -2.54 21.13
C SER A 237 -7.41 -2.12 21.44
N HIS A 238 -7.63 -1.32 22.49
CA HIS A 238 -8.94 -0.80 22.85
C HIS A 238 -9.31 0.39 21.97
N ASP A 239 -8.39 1.36 21.82
CA ASP A 239 -8.56 2.51 20.94
C ASP A 239 -8.77 2.06 19.49
N MET A 240 -8.03 1.04 19.03
CA MET A 240 -8.23 0.45 17.70
C MET A 240 -9.57 -0.28 17.56
N LYS A 241 -10.12 -0.88 18.62
CA LYS A 241 -11.49 -1.43 18.64
C LYS A 241 -12.56 -0.33 18.66
N VAL A 242 -12.31 0.79 19.33
CA VAL A 242 -13.21 1.97 19.31
C VAL A 242 -13.20 2.62 17.93
N VAL A 243 -12.03 2.83 17.33
CA VAL A 243 -11.87 3.28 15.93
C VAL A 243 -12.58 2.31 14.98
N ARG A 244 -12.42 0.99 15.14
CA ARG A 244 -13.12 -0.03 14.31
C ARG A 244 -14.64 0.02 14.46
N LYS A 245 -15.17 0.22 15.68
CA LYS A 245 -16.61 0.42 15.92
C LYS A 245 -17.14 1.73 15.33
N LEU A 246 -16.34 2.79 15.30
CA LEU A 246 -16.69 4.08 14.70
C LEU A 246 -16.54 4.09 13.16
N LYS A 247 -15.65 3.26 12.60
CA LYS A 247 -15.41 3.14 11.14
C LYS A 247 -16.52 2.39 10.40
N GLY A 248 -17.26 1.51 11.09
CA GLY A 248 -18.21 0.58 10.48
C GLY A 248 -19.39 1.20 9.70
N SER A 249 -19.66 2.50 9.86
CA SER A 249 -20.74 3.21 9.16
C SER A 249 -20.24 4.30 8.19
N VAL A 250 -18.95 4.33 7.84
CA VAL A 250 -18.33 5.45 7.12
C VAL A 250 -17.33 5.01 6.04
N HIS A 251 -16.61 3.91 6.27
CA HIS A 251 -15.57 3.44 5.34
C HIS A 251 -16.17 2.75 4.10
N VAL A 252 -15.51 2.87 2.94
CA VAL A 252 -15.71 1.94 1.81
C VAL A 252 -14.89 0.70 2.13
N ASN A 253 -15.54 -0.44 2.33
CA ASN A 253 -14.85 -1.68 2.67
C ASN A 253 -14.17 -2.27 1.43
N VAL A 254 -13.04 -1.69 1.01
CA VAL A 254 -12.28 -2.12 -0.16
C VAL A 254 -11.33 -3.24 0.21
N LYS A 255 -11.52 -4.40 -0.43
CA LYS A 255 -10.59 -5.52 -0.39
C LYS A 255 -9.57 -5.36 -1.50
N ILE A 256 -8.30 -5.19 -1.13
CA ILE A 256 -7.17 -5.09 -2.07
C ILE A 256 -6.54 -6.48 -2.19
N GLN A 257 -6.46 -7.04 -3.41
CA GLN A 257 -5.87 -8.36 -3.65
C GLN A 257 -4.91 -8.34 -4.84
N PRO A 258 -3.68 -8.89 -4.74
CA PRO A 258 -2.78 -9.00 -5.89
C PRO A 258 -3.28 -10.07 -6.86
N VAL A 259 -3.49 -9.68 -8.11
CA VAL A 259 -3.70 -10.57 -9.25
C VAL A 259 -2.37 -10.70 -10.01
N SER A 260 -1.94 -11.94 -10.23
CA SER A 260 -0.70 -12.25 -10.94
C SER A 260 -1.03 -12.87 -12.29
N ILE A 261 -0.51 -12.30 -13.38
CA ILE A 261 -0.76 -12.73 -14.76
C ILE A 261 0.58 -13.05 -15.42
N PHE A 262 0.68 -14.22 -16.05
CA PHE A 262 1.82 -14.63 -16.87
C PHE A 262 1.37 -14.79 -18.32
N LEU A 263 2.13 -14.21 -19.26
CA LEU A 263 1.90 -14.36 -20.70
C LEU A 263 3.14 -15.00 -21.35
N PHE A 264 2.92 -16.14 -21.98
CA PHE A 264 3.95 -16.90 -22.68
C PHE A 264 3.86 -16.73 -24.20
N ARG A 265 5.02 -16.84 -24.86
CA ARG A 265 5.15 -16.67 -26.33
C ARG A 265 4.43 -17.73 -27.16
N ASP A 266 4.07 -18.86 -26.55
CA ASP A 266 3.29 -19.92 -27.20
C ASP A 266 1.78 -19.60 -27.30
N GLY A 267 1.30 -18.56 -26.59
CA GLY A 267 -0.13 -18.25 -26.44
C GLY A 267 -0.76 -18.80 -25.16
N THR A 268 0.03 -19.26 -24.19
CA THR A 268 -0.47 -19.61 -22.86
C THR A 268 -0.55 -18.36 -21.97
N VAL A 269 -1.68 -18.19 -21.27
CA VAL A 269 -1.91 -17.18 -20.23
C VAL A 269 -2.21 -17.88 -18.92
N ILE A 270 -1.56 -17.48 -17.83
CA ILE A 270 -1.85 -17.99 -16.49
C ILE A 270 -2.27 -16.81 -15.61
N SER A 271 -3.50 -16.82 -15.10
CA SER A 271 -3.96 -15.86 -14.08
C SER A 271 -4.06 -16.54 -12.72
N ILE A 272 -3.65 -15.84 -11.67
CA ILE A 272 -3.59 -16.37 -10.31
C ILE A 272 -4.19 -15.32 -9.37
N HIS A 273 -5.20 -15.75 -8.61
CA HIS A 273 -6.01 -14.92 -7.72
C HIS A 273 -5.97 -15.52 -6.30
N PRO A 274 -5.88 -14.71 -5.21
CA PRO A 274 -5.95 -15.25 -3.85
C PRO A 274 -7.34 -15.75 -3.45
N ASP A 275 -8.40 -15.28 -4.14
CA ASP A 275 -9.77 -15.77 -3.94
C ASP A 275 -10.00 -17.11 -4.64
N THR A 276 -10.62 -18.03 -3.91
CA THR A 276 -10.96 -19.40 -4.36
C THR A 276 -12.21 -19.45 -5.23
N LYS A 277 -13.10 -18.46 -5.16
CA LYS A 277 -14.42 -18.52 -5.81
C LYS A 277 -14.39 -18.17 -7.30
N LEU A 278 -13.28 -17.63 -7.82
CA LEU A 278 -13.10 -17.18 -9.22
C LEU A 278 -14.19 -16.20 -9.72
N GLY A 279 -14.91 -15.55 -8.81
CA GLY A 279 -16.04 -14.67 -9.15
C GLY A 279 -15.63 -13.55 -10.10
N MET A 280 -14.51 -12.89 -9.78
CA MET A 280 -13.88 -11.85 -10.61
C MET A 280 -13.81 -12.24 -12.09
N THR A 281 -13.20 -13.37 -12.43
CA THR A 281 -12.92 -13.80 -13.81
C THR A 281 -14.08 -14.48 -14.55
N THR A 282 -15.25 -14.57 -13.92
CA THR A 282 -16.43 -15.21 -14.51
C THR A 282 -16.90 -14.51 -15.82
N PRO A 283 -16.98 -13.16 -15.91
CA PRO A 283 -17.39 -12.48 -17.14
C PRO A 283 -16.48 -12.75 -18.33
N ILE A 284 -15.16 -12.87 -18.12
CA ILE A 284 -14.21 -13.23 -19.18
C ILE A 284 -14.44 -14.68 -19.62
N THR A 285 -14.67 -15.59 -18.68
CA THR A 285 -14.98 -17.00 -18.98
C THR A 285 -16.25 -17.13 -19.82
N GLU A 286 -17.27 -16.32 -19.54
CA GLU A 286 -18.49 -16.26 -20.37
C GLU A 286 -18.23 -15.64 -21.74
N ARG A 287 -17.46 -14.53 -21.84
CA ARG A 287 -17.01 -13.94 -23.11
C ARG A 287 -16.24 -14.96 -23.97
N VAL A 288 -15.45 -15.86 -23.37
CA VAL A 288 -14.71 -16.95 -24.05
C VAL A 288 -15.59 -18.17 -24.35
N ARG A 289 -16.75 -18.35 -23.70
CA ARG A 289 -17.72 -19.39 -24.08
C ARG A 289 -18.52 -19.00 -25.33
N GLN A 290 -18.80 -17.72 -25.51
CA GLN A 290 -19.62 -17.20 -26.62
C GLN A 290 -18.80 -17.02 -27.92
N PRO A 291 -19.16 -17.67 -29.06
CA PRO A 291 -18.44 -17.57 -30.33
C PRO A 291 -18.37 -16.16 -30.94
N SER A 292 -19.35 -15.31 -30.64
CA SER A 292 -19.55 -13.98 -31.26
C SER A 292 -18.66 -12.87 -30.71
N THR A 293 -17.91 -13.09 -29.63
CA THR A 293 -17.17 -12.00 -28.97
C THR A 293 -15.85 -11.67 -29.68
N GLY A 294 -15.39 -10.42 -29.55
CA GLY A 294 -14.10 -9.97 -30.10
C GLY A 294 -12.89 -10.73 -29.55
N LEU A 295 -12.93 -11.07 -28.24
CA LEU A 295 -11.93 -11.88 -27.56
C LEU A 295 -11.85 -13.30 -28.14
N ARG A 296 -13.01 -13.87 -28.47
CA ARG A 296 -13.15 -15.22 -28.99
C ARG A 296 -12.71 -15.36 -30.44
N SER A 297 -13.16 -14.44 -31.27
CA SER A 297 -12.90 -14.42 -32.72
C SER A 297 -11.45 -14.08 -33.05
N THR A 298 -10.82 -13.19 -32.28
CA THR A 298 -9.40 -12.83 -32.48
C THR A 298 -8.46 -13.95 -32.04
N ALA A 299 -8.81 -14.72 -31.01
CA ALA A 299 -8.02 -15.84 -30.49
C ALA A 299 -6.54 -15.47 -30.23
N ASP A 300 -6.36 -14.36 -29.52
CA ASP A 300 -5.09 -13.73 -29.18
C ASP A 300 -4.92 -13.67 -27.66
N ALA A 301 -3.79 -14.17 -27.18
CA ALA A 301 -3.44 -14.23 -25.76
C ALA A 301 -3.18 -12.82 -25.16
N SER A 302 -2.67 -11.87 -25.95
CA SER A 302 -2.45 -10.51 -25.47
C SER A 302 -3.74 -9.71 -25.32
N LEU A 303 -4.80 -10.07 -26.04
CA LEU A 303 -6.14 -9.51 -25.86
C LEU A 303 -6.82 -10.10 -24.62
N LEU A 304 -6.53 -11.35 -24.26
CA LEU A 304 -6.98 -11.91 -22.98
C LEU A 304 -6.32 -11.22 -21.78
N VAL A 305 -5.02 -10.91 -21.87
CA VAL A 305 -4.31 -10.16 -20.82
C VAL A 305 -4.85 -8.74 -20.69
N GLU A 306 -5.12 -8.07 -21.80
CA GLU A 306 -5.81 -6.78 -21.80
C GLU A 306 -7.17 -6.88 -21.10
N SER A 307 -8.03 -7.83 -21.48
CA SER A 307 -9.35 -8.00 -20.89
C SER A 307 -9.32 -8.42 -19.41
N LEU A 308 -8.23 -9.04 -18.95
CA LEU A 308 -7.98 -9.32 -17.53
C LEU A 308 -7.58 -8.06 -16.74
N ILE A 309 -6.91 -7.10 -17.38
CA ILE A 309 -6.58 -5.80 -16.76
C ILE A 309 -7.82 -4.90 -16.78
N ASP A 310 -8.54 -4.83 -17.89
CA ASP A 310 -9.84 -4.16 -18.07
C ASP A 310 -10.78 -4.47 -16.89
N LEU A 311 -11.00 -5.77 -16.64
CA LEU A 311 -11.77 -6.28 -15.51
C LEU A 311 -11.24 -5.85 -14.12
N VAL A 312 -9.94 -5.61 -13.94
CA VAL A 312 -9.40 -5.03 -12.69
C VAL A 312 -9.76 -3.54 -12.57
N VAL A 313 -9.74 -2.82 -13.70
CA VAL A 313 -10.07 -1.40 -13.77
C VAL A 313 -11.57 -1.17 -13.58
N ASP A 314 -12.43 -2.03 -14.12
CA ASP A 314 -13.88 -2.03 -13.89
C ASP A 314 -14.21 -2.14 -12.38
N GLN A 315 -13.57 -3.06 -11.66
CA GLN A 315 -13.76 -3.18 -10.20
C GLN A 315 -13.27 -1.93 -9.44
N ALA A 316 -12.27 -1.23 -9.96
CA ALA A 316 -11.83 0.05 -9.40
C ALA A 316 -12.85 1.18 -9.68
N LEU A 317 -13.61 1.15 -10.78
CA LEU A 317 -14.74 2.07 -11.02
C LEU A 317 -15.84 1.87 -9.97
N GLU A 318 -16.27 0.63 -9.69
CA GLU A 318 -17.27 0.33 -8.64
C GLU A 318 -16.86 0.91 -7.27
N VAL A 319 -15.56 0.84 -6.94
CA VAL A 319 -15.01 1.44 -5.71
C VAL A 319 -15.08 2.96 -5.72
N VAL A 320 -14.78 3.61 -6.86
CA VAL A 320 -14.90 5.07 -7.03
C VAL A 320 -16.36 5.54 -6.87
N GLU A 321 -17.32 4.76 -7.38
CA GLU A 321 -18.75 5.05 -7.24
C GLU A 321 -19.24 5.00 -5.78
N ASP A 322 -18.84 4.00 -4.97
CA ASP A 322 -19.21 3.95 -3.54
C ASP A 322 -18.54 5.09 -2.73
N TYR A 323 -17.31 5.49 -3.10
CA TYR A 323 -16.70 6.71 -2.54
C TYR A 323 -17.48 7.97 -2.91
N GLN A 324 -17.92 8.11 -4.16
CA GLN A 324 -18.73 9.25 -4.60
C GLN A 324 -20.03 9.34 -3.80
N GLY A 325 -20.76 8.23 -3.65
CA GLY A 325 -22.00 8.17 -2.88
C GLY A 325 -21.82 8.60 -1.42
N LYS A 326 -20.70 8.22 -0.78
CA LYS A 326 -20.39 8.59 0.60
C LYS A 326 -19.97 10.05 0.76
N ILE A 327 -19.26 10.61 -0.21
CA ILE A 327 -18.89 12.03 -0.20
C ILE A 327 -20.16 12.89 -0.33
N LEU A 328 -21.06 12.55 -1.25
CA LEU A 328 -22.33 13.25 -1.43
C LEU A 328 -23.20 13.21 -0.16
N ALA A 329 -23.30 12.05 0.51
CA ALA A 329 -24.03 11.92 1.77
C ALA A 329 -23.40 12.74 2.92
N ILE A 330 -22.06 12.87 2.94
CA ILE A 330 -21.35 13.71 3.91
C ILE A 330 -21.51 15.20 3.58
N GLU A 331 -21.46 15.58 2.30
CA GLU A 331 -21.69 16.95 1.82
C GLU A 331 -23.07 17.46 2.22
N GLU A 332 -24.13 16.68 1.97
CA GLU A 332 -25.49 17.00 2.42
C GLU A 332 -25.55 17.20 3.94
N ALA A 333 -24.92 16.30 4.71
CA ALA A 333 -24.88 16.41 6.17
C ALA A 333 -24.14 17.68 6.67
N VAL A 334 -23.03 18.06 6.01
CA VAL A 334 -22.28 19.30 6.30
C VAL A 334 -23.13 20.54 6.04
N LEU A 335 -23.87 20.56 4.92
CA LEU A 335 -24.72 21.70 4.53
C LEU A 335 -25.93 21.88 5.46
N ILE A 336 -26.52 20.79 5.96
CA ILE A 336 -27.65 20.84 6.91
C ILE A 336 -27.18 21.26 8.31
N LYS A 337 -26.11 20.63 8.82
CA LYS A 337 -25.54 20.99 10.12
C LYS A 337 -24.07 20.60 10.25
N PRO A 338 -23.13 21.57 10.36
CA PRO A 338 -21.72 21.28 10.58
C PRO A 338 -21.52 20.50 11.89
N SER A 339 -20.61 19.52 11.90
CA SER A 339 -20.25 18.80 13.12
C SER A 339 -18.80 18.33 13.12
N MET A 340 -18.16 18.35 14.29
CA MET A 340 -16.80 17.83 14.49
C MET A 340 -16.71 16.30 14.29
N LYS A 341 -17.84 15.57 14.30
CA LYS A 341 -17.87 14.16 13.90
C LYS A 341 -17.67 14.04 12.39
N THR A 342 -18.33 14.91 11.62
CA THR A 342 -18.25 14.96 10.16
C THR A 342 -16.85 15.31 9.67
N VAL A 343 -16.17 16.27 10.32
CA VAL A 343 -14.75 16.58 10.04
C VAL A 343 -13.84 15.35 10.20
N ARG A 344 -14.05 14.55 11.26
CA ARG A 344 -13.29 13.32 11.48
C ARG A 344 -13.57 12.27 10.40
N GLN A 345 -14.81 12.17 9.94
CA GLN A 345 -15.21 11.26 8.85
C GLN A 345 -14.54 11.67 7.53
N LEU A 346 -14.56 12.96 7.21
CA LEU A 346 -13.90 13.53 6.02
C LEU A 346 -12.40 13.26 6.01
N HIS A 347 -11.67 13.46 7.11
CA HIS A 347 -10.24 13.16 7.15
C HIS A 347 -9.93 11.67 6.99
N ILE A 348 -10.73 10.76 7.57
CA ILE A 348 -10.55 9.32 7.37
C ILE A 348 -10.78 8.96 5.89
N LEU A 349 -11.84 9.49 5.29
CA LEU A 349 -12.16 9.26 3.88
C LEU A 349 -11.07 9.84 2.95
N GLN A 350 -10.55 11.02 3.25
CA GLN A 350 -9.42 11.64 2.53
C GLN A 350 -8.14 10.79 2.62
N GLU A 351 -7.80 10.26 3.80
CA GLU A 351 -6.68 9.31 3.97
C GLU A 351 -6.88 8.03 3.12
N ASP A 352 -8.10 7.47 3.13
CA ASP A 352 -8.43 6.25 2.38
C ASP A 352 -8.37 6.48 0.84
N LEU A 353 -8.89 7.61 0.35
CA LEU A 353 -8.79 8.00 -1.08
C LEU A 353 -7.33 8.13 -1.54
N ILE A 354 -6.49 8.82 -0.77
CA ILE A 354 -5.05 8.99 -1.07
C ILE A 354 -4.34 7.63 -1.07
N LEU A 355 -4.70 6.73 -0.16
CA LEU A 355 -4.17 5.37 -0.12
C LEU A 355 -4.53 4.59 -1.38
N HIS A 356 -5.79 4.64 -1.82
CA HIS A 356 -6.23 3.95 -3.03
C HIS A 356 -5.62 4.55 -4.31
N LYS A 357 -5.51 5.88 -4.42
CA LYS A 357 -4.80 6.52 -5.53
C LYS A 357 -3.38 5.98 -5.65
N ARG A 358 -2.65 5.90 -4.52
CA ARG A 358 -1.25 5.42 -4.49
C ARG A 358 -1.09 3.96 -4.93
N THR A 359 -2.10 3.10 -4.73
CA THR A 359 -2.06 1.69 -5.17
C THR A 359 -2.57 1.49 -6.60
N LEU A 360 -3.43 2.39 -7.10
CA LEU A 360 -3.99 2.36 -8.46
C LEU A 360 -3.11 3.07 -9.51
N GLU A 361 -2.44 4.19 -9.17
CA GLU A 361 -1.53 4.93 -10.07
C GLU A 361 -0.45 4.04 -10.76
N PRO A 362 0.14 3.03 -10.08
CA PRO A 362 0.99 2.03 -10.71
C PRO A 362 0.37 1.28 -11.89
N ILE A 363 -0.95 1.05 -11.89
CA ILE A 363 -1.68 0.34 -12.96
C ILE A 363 -1.67 1.18 -14.24
N LYS A 364 -1.95 2.49 -14.15
CA LYS A 364 -1.82 3.42 -15.29
C LYS A 364 -0.41 3.37 -15.90
N THR A 365 0.62 3.36 -15.05
CA THR A 365 2.03 3.25 -15.48
C THR A 365 2.31 1.92 -16.19
N LEU A 366 1.76 0.82 -15.69
CA LEU A 366 1.86 -0.53 -16.26
C LEU A 366 1.21 -0.58 -17.66
N VAL A 367 -0.05 -0.15 -17.77
CA VAL A 367 -0.82 -0.13 -19.04
C VAL A 367 -0.11 0.74 -20.09
N TYR A 368 0.39 1.92 -19.69
CA TYR A 368 1.19 2.78 -20.57
C TYR A 368 2.47 2.07 -21.08
N GLY A 369 3.14 1.33 -20.20
CA GLY A 369 4.31 0.51 -20.54
C GLY A 369 3.99 -0.55 -21.59
N LEU A 370 2.93 -1.34 -21.36
CA LEU A 370 2.45 -2.38 -22.29
C LEU A 370 2.00 -1.80 -23.64
N ARG A 371 1.38 -0.62 -23.64
CA ARG A 371 0.91 0.04 -24.87
C ARG A 371 2.06 0.61 -25.71
N ARG A 372 3.04 1.28 -25.06
CA ARG A 372 4.06 2.08 -25.77
C ARG A 372 5.41 1.39 -25.94
N TYR A 373 5.92 0.74 -24.90
CA TYR A 373 7.33 0.31 -24.81
C TYR A 373 7.51 -1.22 -24.83
N ASP A 374 6.45 -1.98 -25.12
CA ASP A 374 6.49 -3.44 -25.10
C ASP A 374 7.42 -4.04 -26.16
N ASP A 375 7.38 -3.51 -27.39
CA ASP A 375 8.31 -3.88 -28.47
C ASP A 375 9.76 -3.52 -28.10
N ASP A 376 10.02 -2.28 -27.68
CA ASP A 376 11.35 -1.79 -27.30
C ASP A 376 11.96 -2.64 -26.16
N ARG A 377 11.15 -3.01 -25.17
CA ARG A 377 11.56 -3.85 -24.03
C ARG A 377 11.80 -5.30 -24.45
N ALA A 378 10.97 -5.84 -25.35
CA ALA A 378 11.20 -7.17 -25.90
C ALA A 378 12.52 -7.24 -26.69
N VAL A 379 12.78 -6.26 -27.56
CA VAL A 379 14.04 -6.13 -28.31
C VAL A 379 15.25 -5.98 -27.38
N ALA A 380 15.14 -5.22 -26.29
CA ALA A 380 16.23 -5.01 -25.34
C ALA A 380 16.60 -6.25 -24.50
N ILE A 381 15.66 -7.20 -24.34
CA ILE A 381 15.81 -8.41 -23.52
C ILE A 381 16.06 -9.66 -24.38
N ALA A 382 15.72 -9.62 -25.67
CA ALA A 382 16.00 -10.69 -26.60
C ALA A 382 17.51 -10.96 -26.70
N ASP A 383 17.87 -12.24 -26.64
CA ASP A 383 19.22 -12.70 -27.00
C ASP A 383 19.57 -12.19 -28.40
N ARG A 384 20.84 -11.81 -28.62
CA ARG A 384 21.33 -11.37 -29.94
C ARG A 384 22.07 -12.51 -30.62
N ASP A 385 21.81 -12.68 -31.91
CA ASP A 385 22.61 -13.54 -32.78
C ASP A 385 24.04 -13.01 -32.94
N GLU A 386 24.93 -13.83 -33.51
CA GLU A 386 26.33 -13.46 -33.80
C GLU A 386 26.47 -12.23 -34.72
N THR A 387 25.42 -11.91 -35.49
CA THR A 387 25.29 -10.71 -36.33
C THR A 387 24.80 -9.46 -35.58
N GLY A 388 24.41 -9.59 -34.30
CA GLY A 388 23.93 -8.49 -33.46
C GLY A 388 22.41 -8.24 -33.51
N GLU A 389 21.68 -8.94 -34.38
CA GLU A 389 20.22 -8.88 -34.49
C GLU A 389 19.52 -9.64 -33.34
N PRO A 390 18.37 -9.15 -32.81
CA PRO A 390 17.64 -9.81 -31.74
C PRO A 390 16.87 -11.05 -32.23
N LEU A 391 17.19 -12.22 -31.67
CA LEU A 391 16.55 -13.52 -31.94
C LEU A 391 15.01 -13.53 -31.76
N ARG A 392 14.47 -12.60 -30.96
CA ARG A 392 13.04 -12.47 -30.65
C ARG A 392 12.59 -11.01 -30.59
N ALA A 393 12.62 -10.34 -31.73
CA ALA A 393 12.32 -8.90 -31.86
C ALA A 393 10.87 -8.44 -31.56
N ALA A 394 9.89 -9.34 -31.44
CA ALA A 394 8.48 -8.96 -31.32
C ALA A 394 8.04 -8.66 -29.88
N GLY A 395 7.19 -7.65 -29.66
CA GLY A 395 6.48 -7.45 -28.39
C GLY A 395 5.63 -8.65 -27.96
N TYR A 396 5.26 -8.70 -26.67
CA TYR A 396 4.25 -9.61 -26.13
C TYR A 396 2.82 -9.15 -26.46
N MET A 397 2.59 -7.85 -26.64
CA MET A 397 1.29 -7.25 -26.94
C MET A 397 1.04 -7.15 -28.45
N SER A 398 -0.11 -7.63 -28.92
CA SER A 398 -0.49 -7.46 -30.33
C SER A 398 -0.94 -6.03 -30.64
N GLN A 399 -0.86 -5.64 -31.91
CA GLN A 399 -1.35 -4.33 -32.37
C GLN A 399 -2.84 -4.08 -32.04
N LYS A 400 -3.65 -5.14 -31.96
CA LYS A 400 -5.06 -5.03 -31.51
C LYS A 400 -5.15 -4.76 -30.02
N SER A 401 -4.45 -5.56 -29.20
CA SER A 401 -4.40 -5.39 -27.74
C SER A 401 -3.93 -3.97 -27.36
N ARG A 402 -2.92 -3.42 -28.05
CA ARG A 402 -2.43 -2.03 -27.85
C ARG A 402 -3.47 -0.93 -28.12
N ILE A 403 -4.50 -1.20 -28.94
CA ILE A 403 -5.60 -0.26 -29.19
C ILE A 403 -6.59 -0.32 -28.02
N TYR A 404 -6.99 -1.52 -27.57
CA TYR A 404 -7.89 -1.67 -26.43
C TYR A 404 -7.25 -1.22 -25.10
N LEU A 405 -5.94 -1.42 -24.91
CA LEU A 405 -5.17 -0.85 -23.80
C LEU A 405 -5.15 0.70 -23.78
N ALA A 406 -5.64 1.40 -24.82
CA ALA A 406 -5.88 2.84 -24.73
C ALA A 406 -7.13 3.14 -23.88
N ASP A 407 -8.20 2.37 -24.04
CA ASP A 407 -9.47 2.50 -23.30
C ASP A 407 -9.23 2.25 -21.81
N VAL A 408 -8.54 1.15 -21.48
CA VAL A 408 -8.09 0.80 -20.11
C VAL A 408 -7.21 1.90 -19.49
N TYR A 409 -6.39 2.59 -20.30
CA TYR A 409 -5.57 3.72 -19.83
C TYR A 409 -6.42 4.96 -19.54
N ASP A 410 -7.42 5.25 -20.38
CA ASP A 410 -8.31 6.40 -20.22
C ASP A 410 -9.29 6.20 -19.05
N HIS A 411 -9.80 4.98 -18.83
CA HIS A 411 -10.54 4.58 -17.63
C HIS A 411 -9.70 4.75 -16.35
N MET A 412 -8.44 4.32 -16.38
CA MET A 412 -7.50 4.53 -15.26
C MET A 412 -7.22 6.00 -15.00
N GLU A 413 -7.16 6.86 -16.02
CA GLU A 413 -7.00 8.31 -15.84
C GLU A 413 -8.24 8.94 -15.21
N TYR A 414 -9.43 8.52 -15.64
CA TYR A 414 -10.71 8.93 -15.04
C TYR A 414 -10.80 8.55 -13.56
N ILE A 415 -10.43 7.31 -13.19
CA ILE A 415 -10.37 6.85 -11.79
C ILE A 415 -9.45 7.75 -10.95
N LEU A 416 -8.21 7.97 -11.40
CA LEU A 416 -7.22 8.71 -10.62
C LEU A 416 -7.61 10.19 -10.47
N THR A 417 -8.15 10.79 -11.53
CA THR A 417 -8.65 12.18 -11.51
C THR A 417 -9.86 12.32 -10.59
N SER A 418 -10.78 11.35 -10.59
CA SER A 418 -11.94 11.32 -9.68
C SER A 418 -11.52 11.19 -8.22
N LEU A 419 -10.55 10.32 -7.91
CA LEU A 419 -10.00 10.18 -6.55
C LEU A 419 -9.33 11.48 -6.05
N ASP A 420 -8.61 12.20 -6.91
CA ASP A 420 -8.05 13.53 -6.57
C ASP A 420 -9.14 14.58 -6.34
N MET A 421 -10.13 14.64 -7.22
CA MET A 421 -11.28 15.55 -7.08
C MET A 421 -12.02 15.30 -5.76
N PHE A 422 -12.27 14.04 -5.43
CA PHE A 422 -12.91 13.60 -4.19
C PHE A 422 -12.10 13.93 -2.92
N ALA A 423 -10.78 13.81 -2.98
CA ALA A 423 -9.90 14.24 -1.88
C ALA A 423 -9.94 15.76 -1.69
N GLY A 424 -9.96 16.54 -2.79
CA GLY A 424 -10.08 17.99 -2.76
C GLY A 424 -11.45 18.50 -2.28
N ILE A 425 -12.55 17.85 -2.69
CA ILE A 425 -13.90 18.12 -2.15
C ILE A 425 -13.92 17.85 -0.64
N SER A 426 -13.32 16.75 -0.19
CA SER A 426 -13.26 16.41 1.24
C SER A 426 -12.52 17.48 2.06
N GLU A 427 -11.40 18.01 1.55
CA GLU A 427 -10.66 19.12 2.17
C GLU A 427 -11.48 20.42 2.19
N ASN A 428 -12.17 20.74 1.10
CA ASN A 428 -13.05 21.91 1.04
C ASN A 428 -14.22 21.82 2.05
N LEU A 429 -14.82 20.64 2.24
CA LEU A 429 -15.88 20.42 3.23
C LEU A 429 -15.36 20.54 4.67
N VAL A 430 -14.12 20.11 4.95
CA VAL A 430 -13.45 20.36 6.24
C VAL A 430 -13.30 21.86 6.49
N ASN A 431 -12.76 22.60 5.52
CA ASN A 431 -12.56 24.05 5.62
C ASN A 431 -13.89 24.82 5.78
N TYR A 432 -14.92 24.44 5.01
CA TYR A 432 -16.27 25.00 5.14
C TYR A 432 -16.85 24.74 6.53
N THR A 433 -16.69 23.53 7.07
CA THR A 433 -17.15 23.17 8.41
C THR A 433 -16.51 24.06 9.49
N PHE A 434 -15.20 24.31 9.42
CA PHE A 434 -14.51 25.20 10.36
C PHE A 434 -14.95 26.67 10.24
N ASN A 435 -15.19 27.16 9.02
CA ASN A 435 -15.71 28.51 8.79
C ASN A 435 -17.11 28.67 9.38
N MET A 436 -18.01 27.69 9.21
CA MET A 436 -19.37 27.75 9.74
C MET A 436 -19.39 27.66 11.28
N MET A 437 -18.56 26.80 11.89
CA MET A 437 -18.38 26.76 13.35
C MET A 437 -17.88 28.10 13.91
N SER A 438 -16.99 28.79 13.17
CA SER A 438 -16.48 30.11 13.54
C SER A 438 -17.56 31.20 13.43
N TYR A 439 -18.45 31.10 12.43
CA TYR A 439 -19.61 31.97 12.29
C TYR A 439 -20.59 31.82 13.46
N GLU A 440 -20.96 30.58 13.82
CA GLU A 440 -21.83 30.30 14.98
C GLU A 440 -21.23 30.84 16.29
N MET A 441 -19.92 30.62 16.51
CA MET A 441 -19.20 31.15 17.67
C MET A 441 -19.29 32.68 17.75
N ASN A 442 -19.06 33.37 16.63
CA ASN A 442 -19.16 34.83 16.55
C ASN A 442 -20.59 35.32 16.82
N GLU A 443 -21.62 34.60 16.36
CA GLU A 443 -23.01 34.95 16.64
C GLU A 443 -23.37 34.74 18.12
N VAL A 444 -22.97 33.62 18.73
CA VAL A 444 -23.16 33.36 20.16
C VAL A 444 -22.47 34.45 21.00
N MET A 445 -21.23 34.82 20.67
CA MET A 445 -20.51 35.90 21.32
C MET A 445 -21.22 37.25 21.17
N ARG A 446 -21.77 37.56 19.99
CA ARG A 446 -22.56 38.79 19.77
C ARG A 446 -23.84 38.81 20.62
N ARG A 447 -24.57 37.69 20.69
CA ARG A 447 -25.80 37.56 21.50
C ARG A 447 -25.49 37.70 23.00
N LEU A 448 -24.43 37.05 23.50
CA LEU A 448 -23.97 37.17 24.88
C LEU A 448 -23.50 38.59 25.22
N THR A 449 -22.78 39.24 24.31
CA THR A 449 -22.31 40.63 24.48
C THR A 449 -23.48 41.60 24.54
N LEU A 450 -24.51 41.43 23.69
CA LEU A 450 -25.73 42.25 23.73
C LEU A 450 -26.47 42.11 25.06
N ALA A 451 -26.63 40.87 25.56
CA ALA A 451 -27.20 40.64 26.89
C ALA A 451 -26.36 41.30 28.00
N THR A 452 -25.03 41.18 27.93
CA THR A 452 -24.11 41.77 28.91
C THR A 452 -24.18 43.31 28.91
N ILE A 453 -24.24 43.94 27.74
CA ILE A 453 -24.37 45.40 27.60
C ILE A 453 -25.67 45.92 28.25
N ILE A 454 -26.76 45.15 28.20
CA ILE A 454 -28.03 45.49 28.85
C ILE A 454 -27.96 45.27 30.36
N PHE A 455 -27.55 44.07 30.79
CA PHE A 455 -27.65 43.67 32.20
C PHE A 455 -26.53 44.20 33.10
N LEU A 456 -25.34 44.49 32.58
CA LEU A 456 -24.21 44.96 33.41
C LEU A 456 -24.46 46.37 34.01
N PRO A 457 -24.96 47.38 33.27
CA PRO A 457 -25.34 48.67 33.84
C PRO A 457 -26.56 48.58 34.78
N LEU A 458 -27.55 47.75 34.45
CA LEU A 458 -28.72 47.51 35.32
C LEU A 458 -28.33 46.80 36.63
N GLY A 459 -27.40 45.85 36.55
CA GLY A 459 -26.80 45.16 37.69
C GLY A 459 -25.97 46.11 38.56
N LEU A 460 -25.23 47.05 37.96
CA LEU A 460 -24.52 48.09 38.70
C LEU A 460 -25.49 49.02 39.45
N LEU A 461 -26.57 49.46 38.80
CA LEU A 461 -27.56 50.36 39.40
C LEU A 461 -28.34 49.69 40.53
N THR A 462 -28.81 48.46 40.33
CA THR A 462 -29.47 47.67 41.38
C THR A 462 -28.50 47.28 42.50
N GLY A 463 -27.24 47.00 42.18
CA GLY A 463 -26.18 46.78 43.16
C GLY A 463 -25.93 47.99 44.04
N TYR A 464 -25.81 49.20 43.46
CA TYR A 464 -25.61 50.45 44.19
C TYR A 464 -26.73 50.72 45.20
N PHE A 465 -28.00 50.63 44.80
CA PHE A 465 -29.14 50.79 45.71
C PHE A 465 -29.36 49.61 46.67
N GLY A 466 -28.67 48.48 46.46
CA GLY A 466 -28.67 47.33 47.37
C GLY A 466 -27.59 47.37 48.45
N MET A 467 -26.74 48.40 48.47
CA MET A 467 -25.68 48.56 49.48
C MET A 467 -26.23 49.26 50.73
N ASN A 468 -25.91 48.73 51.91
CA ASN A 468 -26.21 49.40 53.18
C ASN A 468 -25.25 50.59 53.39
N PHE A 469 -25.71 51.80 53.02
CA PHE A 469 -25.10 53.07 53.39
C PHE A 469 -26.05 53.80 54.36
N ASP A 470 -25.53 54.27 55.50
CA ASP A 470 -26.34 54.90 56.57
C ASP A 470 -26.93 56.27 56.18
N ASN A 471 -26.41 56.90 55.13
CA ASN A 471 -27.04 58.03 54.43
C ASN A 471 -27.11 57.69 52.94
N MET A 472 -28.34 57.66 52.39
CA MET A 472 -28.62 57.72 50.94
C MET A 472 -29.08 59.13 50.56
#